data_AF-A0A949GJH6-F1
#
_entry.id   AF-A0A949GJH6-F1
#
_cell.length_a   1.000
_cell.length_b   1.000
_cell.length_c   1.000
_cell.angle_alpha   90.00
_cell.angle_beta   90.00
_cell.angle_gamma   90.00
#
_symmetry.space_group_name_H-M   'P 1'
#
loop_
_entity.id
_entity.type
_entity.pdbx_description
1 polymer ?
#
loop_
_entity_poly.entity_id
_entity_poly.type
_entity_poly.pdbx_seq_one_letter_code
_entity_poly.pdbx_strand_id
1 'polypeptide(L)'
;ELRERRPDRVLETNVEFWAAVLLDFAEVPAHMFTPMFTSARTAGWSAHILEQKRTGRLIRPSARYIGKGPRKPEEVTGWDASVDQLHK
;
A
#
# COMPACT_ATOMS: atom_id res chain seq x y z
N GLU A 1 -30.86 3.50 7.85
CA GLU A 1 -30.04 2.58 8.68
C GLU A 1 -28.62 3.06 9.02
N LEU A 2 -27.67 3.19 8.07
CA LEU A 2 -26.26 3.53 8.43
C LEU A 2 -26.10 4.92 9.08
N ARG A 3 -26.72 5.94 8.48
CA ARG A 3 -26.75 7.31 9.03
C ARG A 3 -27.49 7.40 10.38
N GLU A 4 -28.51 6.58 10.59
CA GLU A 4 -29.29 6.56 11.84
C GLU A 4 -28.50 5.93 12.99
N ARG A 5 -27.67 4.92 12.72
CA ARG A 5 -26.85 4.24 13.74
C ARG A 5 -25.60 5.04 14.14
N ARG A 6 -25.10 5.93 13.26
CA ARG A 6 -23.90 6.76 13.50
C ARG A 6 -24.12 8.18 12.94
N PRO A 7 -24.92 9.02 13.63
CA PRO A 7 -25.30 10.34 13.12
C PRO A 7 -24.13 11.34 13.06
N ASP A 8 -23.02 11.06 13.75
CA ASP A 8 -21.79 11.85 13.73
C ASP A 8 -20.94 11.61 12.46
N ARG A 9 -21.31 10.64 11.61
CA ARG A 9 -20.55 10.27 10.41
C ARG A 9 -21.43 10.17 9.18
N VAL A 10 -20.95 10.74 8.09
CA VAL A 10 -21.55 10.51 6.77
C VAL A 10 -21.10 9.13 6.28
N LEU A 11 -22.00 8.15 6.41
CA LEU A 11 -21.79 6.79 5.94
C LEU A 11 -22.69 6.55 4.73
N GLU A 12 -22.09 6.65 3.55
CA GLU A 12 -22.73 6.28 2.28
C GLU A 12 -22.24 4.91 1.83
N THR A 13 -23.05 4.26 0.99
CA THR A 13 -22.67 3.02 0.33
C THR A 13 -21.52 3.29 -0.64
N ASN A 14 -20.42 2.55 -0.46
CA ASN A 14 -19.28 2.63 -1.36
C ASN A 14 -19.57 1.94 -2.70
N VAL A 15 -18.76 2.24 -3.72
CA VAL A 15 -18.92 1.63 -5.04
C VAL A 15 -18.70 0.12 -5.00
N GLU A 16 -17.83 -0.34 -4.09
CA GLU A 16 -17.49 -1.75 -3.92
C GLU A 16 -18.71 -2.61 -3.54
N PHE A 17 -19.67 -2.07 -2.78
CA PHE A 17 -20.90 -2.78 -2.41
C PHE A 17 -21.67 -3.22 -3.65
N TRP A 18 -21.96 -2.28 -4.57
CA TRP A 18 -22.69 -2.60 -5.79
C TRP A 18 -21.84 -3.34 -6.82
N ALA A 19 -20.53 -3.05 -6.87
CA ALA A 19 -19.61 -3.79 -7.74
C ALA A 19 -19.56 -5.29 -7.39
N ALA A 20 -19.58 -5.65 -6.10
CA ALA A 20 -19.62 -7.04 -5.66
C ALA A 20 -20.90 -7.75 -6.13
N VAL A 21 -22.06 -7.10 -5.99
CA VAL A 21 -23.35 -7.64 -6.47
C VAL A 21 -23.35 -7.84 -7.99
N LEU A 22 -22.80 -6.89 -8.74
CA LEU A 22 -22.72 -6.97 -10.20
C LEU A 22 -21.77 -8.08 -10.69
N LEU A 23 -20.61 -8.23 -10.03
CA LEU A 23 -19.64 -9.26 -10.39
C LEU A 23 -20.12 -10.66 -9.99
N ASP A 24 -20.80 -10.79 -8.86
CA ASP A 24 -21.47 -12.04 -8.44
C ASP A 24 -22.58 -12.43 -9.42
N PHE A 25 -23.42 -11.47 -9.83
CA PHE A 25 -24.43 -11.68 -10.86
C PHE A 25 -23.83 -12.10 -12.22
N ALA A 26 -22.62 -11.63 -12.54
CA ALA A 26 -21.87 -12.03 -13.72
C ALA A 26 -21.09 -13.35 -13.55
N GLU A 27 -21.34 -14.10 -12.47
CA GLU A 27 -20.71 -15.38 -12.12
C GLU A 27 -19.18 -15.31 -12.01
N VAL A 28 -18.64 -14.14 -11.69
CA VAL A 28 -17.21 -13.97 -11.44
C VAL A 28 -16.89 -14.58 -10.08
N PRO A 29 -15.92 -15.52 -9.97
CA PRO A 29 -15.49 -16.04 -8.68
C PRO A 29 -14.99 -14.93 -7.75
N ALA A 30 -15.33 -14.96 -6.46
CA ALA A 30 -14.97 -13.89 -5.52
C ALA A 30 -13.47 -13.58 -5.47
N HIS A 31 -12.60 -14.60 -5.60
CA HIS A 31 -11.15 -14.42 -5.65
C HIS A 31 -10.65 -13.68 -6.91
N MET A 32 -11.51 -13.52 -7.93
CA MET A 32 -11.23 -12.78 -9.16
C MET A 32 -11.71 -11.32 -9.11
N PHE A 33 -12.39 -10.87 -8.06
CA PHE A 33 -12.88 -9.49 -7.97
C PHE A 33 -11.74 -8.46 -8.02
N THR A 34 -10.65 -8.69 -7.28
CA THR A 34 -9.47 -7.81 -7.30
C THR A 34 -8.77 -7.81 -8.67
N PRO A 35 -8.51 -8.97 -9.32
CA PRO A 35 -8.06 -8.99 -10.71
C PRO A 35 -8.95 -8.22 -11.69
N MET A 36 -10.27 -8.32 -11.59
CA MET A 36 -11.20 -7.55 -12.44
C MET A 36 -11.07 -6.04 -12.23
N PHE A 37 -10.94 -5.61 -10.97
CA PHE A 37 -10.67 -4.20 -10.65
C PHE A 37 -9.35 -3.73 -11.26
N THR A 38 -8.27 -4.51 -11.11
CA THR A 38 -6.96 -4.24 -11.69
C THR A 38 -7.05 -4.08 -13.21
N SER A 39 -7.71 -5.02 -13.89
CA SER A 39 -7.93 -4.96 -15.34
C SER A 39 -8.61 -3.65 -15.76
N ALA A 40 -9.68 -3.27 -15.07
CA ALA A 40 -10.38 -2.02 -15.34
C ALA A 40 -9.54 -0.76 -15.03
N ARG A 41 -8.61 -0.83 -14.06
CA ARG A 41 -7.79 0.32 -13.64
C ARG A 41 -6.56 0.55 -14.49
N THR A 42 -6.16 -0.43 -15.29
CA THR A 42 -5.04 -0.30 -16.25
C THR A 42 -5.14 0.98 -17.08
N ALA A 43 -6.32 1.34 -17.61
CA ALA A 43 -6.52 2.56 -18.39
C ALA A 43 -6.15 3.84 -17.61
N GLY A 44 -6.64 3.97 -16.38
CA GLY A 44 -6.35 5.13 -15.52
C GLY A 44 -4.88 5.18 -15.09
N TRP A 45 -4.30 4.03 -14.76
CA TRP A 45 -2.88 3.96 -14.42
C TRP A 45 -1.99 4.32 -15.60
N SER A 46 -2.27 3.82 -16.80
CA SER A 46 -1.53 4.18 -18.02
C SER A 46 -1.64 5.68 -18.32
N ALA A 47 -2.81 6.27 -18.12
CA ALA A 47 -3.00 7.72 -18.28
C ALA A 47 -2.13 8.52 -17.30
N HIS A 48 -2.16 8.20 -16.01
CA HIS A 48 -1.34 8.87 -15.00
C HIS A 48 0.17 8.63 -15.18
N ILE A 49 0.58 7.45 -15.65
CA ILE A 49 1.98 7.17 -16.00
C ILE A 49 2.44 8.12 -17.12
N LEU A 50 1.62 8.28 -18.17
CA LEU A 50 1.96 9.18 -19.27
C LEU A 50 1.98 10.65 -18.83
N GLU A 51 1.04 11.05 -17.98
CA GLU A 51 1.01 12.38 -17.37
C GLU A 51 2.29 12.64 -16.56
N GLN A 52 2.66 11.72 -15.67
CA GLN A 52 3.89 11.83 -14.87
C GLN A 52 5.15 11.89 -15.75
N LYS A 53 5.19 11.09 -16.82
CA LYS A 53 6.29 11.12 -17.80
C LYS A 53 6.43 12.50 -18.46
N ARG A 54 5.32 13.18 -18.74
CA ARG A 54 5.31 14.54 -19.30
C ARG A 54 5.71 15.60 -18.27
N THR A 55 5.32 15.43 -17.00
CA THR A 55 5.76 16.31 -15.91
C THR A 55 7.27 16.26 -15.70
N GLY A 56 7.91 15.10 -15.92
CA GLY A 56 9.37 14.97 -15.92
C GLY A 56 10.03 15.18 -14.54
N ARG A 57 9.26 15.12 -13.45
CA ARG A 57 9.73 15.33 -12.09
C ARG A 57 9.74 14.02 -11.31
N LEU A 58 10.89 13.70 -10.69
CA LEU A 58 11.01 12.55 -9.82
C LEU A 58 10.34 12.81 -8.45
N ILE A 59 9.53 11.86 -8.00
CA ILE A 59 8.93 11.87 -6.66
C ILE A 59 9.97 11.31 -5.68
N ARG A 60 10.48 12.15 -4.76
CA ARG A 60 11.45 11.77 -3.72
C ARG A 60 10.93 12.18 -2.34
N PRO A 61 10.15 11.33 -1.65
CA PRO A 61 9.78 11.60 -0.26
C PRO A 61 11.02 11.49 0.63
N SER A 62 11.06 12.29 1.70
CA SER A 62 12.06 12.19 2.76
C SER A 62 11.44 11.56 4.01
N ALA A 63 12.28 10.99 4.86
CA ALA A 63 11.86 10.45 6.15
C ALA A 63 12.66 11.13 7.26
N ARG A 64 12.03 11.31 8.42
CA ARG A 64 12.71 11.75 9.64
C ARG A 64 13.20 10.53 10.40
N TYR A 65 14.52 10.43 10.59
CA TYR A 65 15.09 9.37 11.41
C TYR A 65 14.74 9.59 12.89
N ILE A 66 14.10 8.58 13.50
CA ILE A 66 13.77 8.53 14.94
C ILE A 66 14.32 7.25 15.60
N GLY A 67 15.27 6.59 14.93
CA GLY A 67 15.96 5.41 15.46
C GLY A 67 17.06 5.78 16.45
N LYS A 68 17.80 4.76 16.90
CA LYS A 68 18.94 4.96 17.80
C LYS A 68 20.05 5.77 17.13
N GLY A 69 20.74 6.61 17.90
CA GLY A 69 21.93 7.31 17.41
C GLY A 69 23.07 6.35 17.02
N PRO A 70 24.20 6.89 16.52
CA PRO A 70 25.39 6.09 16.28
C PRO A 70 25.77 5.28 17.52
N ARG A 71 26.05 4.00 17.33
CA ARG A 71 26.44 3.06 18.38
C ARG A 71 27.51 2.13 17.86
N LYS A 72 28.38 1.66 18.74
CA LYS A 72 29.39 0.67 18.38
C LYS A 72 28.74 -0.68 18.10
N PRO A 73 29.35 -1.55 17.27
CA PRO A 73 28.83 -2.89 17.05
C PRO A 73 28.63 -3.68 18.36
N GLU A 74 29.55 -3.54 19.32
CA GLU A 74 29.48 -4.19 20.64
C GLU A 74 28.24 -3.79 21.48
N GLU A 75 27.65 -2.63 21.21
CA GLU A 75 26.46 -2.11 21.89
C GLU A 75 25.15 -2.64 21.26
N VAL A 76 25.26 -3.46 20.21
CA VAL A 76 24.13 -4.11 19.57
C VAL A 76 23.83 -5.43 20.29
N THR A 77 22.59 -5.59 20.75
CA THR A 77 22.12 -6.86 21.32
C THR A 77 22.35 -8.01 20.33
N GLY A 78 23.06 -9.05 20.77
CA GLY A 78 23.43 -10.18 19.92
C GLY A 78 24.80 -10.05 19.24
N TRP A 79 25.62 -9.07 19.60
CA TRP A 79 27.01 -8.99 19.15
C TRP A 79 27.81 -10.19 19.67
N ASP A 80 28.47 -10.90 18.76
CA ASP A 80 29.42 -11.98 19.04
C ASP A 80 30.83 -11.42 18.87
N ALA A 81 31.73 -11.61 19.83
CA ALA A 81 33.11 -11.14 19.70
C ALA A 81 33.96 -12.08 18.81
N SER A 82 33.45 -13.25 18.42
CA SER A 82 34.17 -14.18 17.56
C SER A 82 34.27 -13.73 16.09
N VAL A 83 33.49 -12.72 15.65
CA VAL A 83 33.53 -12.21 14.26
C VAL A 83 34.89 -11.63 13.89
N ASP A 84 35.64 -11.10 14.86
CA ASP A 84 36.99 -10.56 14.62
C ASP A 84 38.01 -11.66 14.25
N GLN A 85 37.67 -12.93 14.49
CA GLN A 85 38.49 -14.09 14.16
C GLN A 85 38.16 -14.69 12.77
N LEU A 86 37.03 -14.30 12.17
CA LEU A 86 36.56 -14.82 10.87
C LEU A 86 37.18 -14.13 9.64
N HIS A 87 37.82 -12.97 9.84
CA HIS A 87 38.44 -12.17 8.78
C HIS A 87 39.97 -12.12 8.85
N LYS A 88 40.60 -13.02 9.63
CA LYS A 88 42.04 -13.29 9.60
C LYS A 88 42.30 -14.54 8.77
#